data_AF-A0A379WDW2-F1
#
_entry.id   AF-A0A379WDW2-F1
#
_cell.length_a   1.000
_cell.length_b   1.000
_cell.length_c   1.000
_cell.angle_alpha   90.00
_cell.angle_beta   90.00
_cell.angle_gamma   90.00
#
_symmetry.space_group_name_H-M   'P 1'
#
loop_
_entity.id
_entity.type
_entity.pdbx_description
1 polymer ?
#
loop_
_entity_poly.entity_id
_entity_poly.type
_entity_poly.pdbx_seq_one_letter_code
_entity_poly.pdbx_strand_id
1 'polypeptide(L)'
;MDEVTGPILSITSVLTAVFIPSAFLAGLQGEFYRQFALTIAISTILSAINSLTLSPALAAILLRPHHDTAKTDWLTRLMGTVTGGFFHRFNRFFDSASNRYVSAVRRAVRGSVIVMVLYAGFVGLTWLGFHQVPKRVCACAG
;
A
#
# COMPACT_ATOMS: atom_id res chain seq x y z
N MET A 1 17.60 8.45 -1.12
CA MET A 1 16.96 7.12 -1.06
C MET A 1 16.70 6.71 0.40
N ASP A 2 17.45 7.23 1.37
CA ASP A 2 17.33 6.82 2.79
C ASP A 2 15.94 7.02 3.41
N GLU A 3 15.18 8.03 2.98
CA GLU A 3 13.80 8.25 3.47
C GLU A 3 12.81 7.14 3.07
N VAL A 4 13.06 6.44 1.95
CA VAL A 4 12.16 5.40 1.43
C VAL A 4 12.70 3.98 1.62
N THR A 5 14.02 3.82 1.81
CA THR A 5 14.64 2.52 2.11
C THR A 5 14.15 1.93 3.43
N GLY A 6 14.04 2.75 4.48
CA GLY A 6 13.56 2.33 5.80
C GLY A 6 12.14 1.74 5.78
N PRO A 7 11.14 2.44 5.20
CA PRO A 7 9.80 1.89 5.04
C PRO A 7 9.72 0.60 4.22
N ILE A 8 10.49 0.50 3.11
CA ILE A 8 10.49 -0.70 2.26
C ILE A 8 11.00 -1.93 3.04
N LEU A 9 12.13 -1.80 3.74
CA LEU A 9 12.66 -2.88 4.58
C LEU A 9 11.74 -3.23 5.76
N SER A 10 11.01 -2.24 6.29
CA SER A 10 10.05 -2.46 7.37
C SER A 10 8.86 -3.31 6.92
N ILE A 11 8.24 -2.95 5.78
CA ILE A 11 7.08 -3.67 5.25
C ILE A 11 7.47 -5.11 4.87
N THR A 12 8.63 -5.31 4.25
CA THR A 12 9.09 -6.64 3.83
C THR A 12 9.41 -7.52 5.03
N SER A 13 10.00 -6.96 6.10
CA SER A 13 10.22 -7.65 7.37
C SER A 13 8.89 -8.05 8.03
N VAL A 14 7.91 -7.14 8.10
CA VAL A 14 6.58 -7.42 8.68
C VAL A 14 5.85 -8.53 7.90
N LEU A 15 5.83 -8.45 6.57
CA LEU A 15 5.19 -9.48 5.74
C LEU A 15 5.87 -10.84 5.92
N THR A 16 7.20 -10.86 5.94
CA THR A 16 7.98 -12.08 6.16
C THR A 16 7.70 -12.68 7.55
N ALA A 17 7.61 -11.84 8.59
CA ALA A 17 7.31 -12.26 9.96
C ALA A 17 5.88 -12.84 10.10
N VAL A 18 4.93 -12.42 9.26
CA VAL A 18 3.56 -12.97 9.26
C VAL A 18 3.48 -14.27 8.47
N PHE A 19 4.15 -14.38 7.33
CA PHE A 19 4.03 -15.54 6.45
C PHE A 19 4.93 -16.72 6.83
N ILE A 20 6.14 -16.49 7.38
CA ILE A 20 7.03 -17.59 7.79
C ILE A 20 6.37 -18.52 8.82
N PRO A 21 5.74 -18.02 9.92
CA PRO A 21 5.08 -18.89 10.89
C PRO A 21 3.91 -19.68 10.28
N SER A 22 3.17 -19.07 9.34
CA SER A 22 2.05 -19.72 8.67
C SER A 22 2.44 -20.91 7.80
N ALA A 23 3.70 -20.96 7.33
CA ALA A 23 4.23 -22.08 6.54
C ALA A 23 4.53 -23.34 7.39
N PHE A 24 4.57 -23.22 8.72
CA PHE A 24 4.81 -24.34 9.65
C PHE A 24 3.53 -24.98 10.20
N LEU A 25 2.36 -24.58 9.71
CA LEU A 25 1.09 -25.21 10.08
C LEU A 25 1.07 -26.67 9.57
N ALA A 26 0.80 -27.62 10.47
CA ALA A 26 0.77 -29.05 10.16
C ALA A 26 -0.62 -29.52 9.68
N GLY A 27 -0.66 -30.54 8.82
CA GLY A 27 -1.88 -31.17 8.28
C GLY A 27 -2.02 -31.04 6.74
N LEU A 28 -3.02 -31.69 6.15
CA LEU A 28 -3.30 -31.61 4.69
C LEU A 28 -3.59 -30.18 4.23
N GLN A 29 -4.22 -29.35 5.08
CA GLN A 29 -4.42 -27.93 4.79
C GLN A 29 -3.12 -27.12 4.91
N GLY A 30 -2.19 -27.55 5.77
CA GLY A 30 -0.89 -26.92 5.96
C GLY A 30 0.00 -26.96 4.71
N GLU A 31 -0.05 -28.05 3.94
CA GLU A 31 0.75 -28.20 2.71
C GLU A 31 0.32 -27.20 1.61
N PHE A 32 -0.98 -26.95 1.44
CA PHE A 32 -1.48 -25.93 0.51
C PHE A 32 -1.11 -24.52 0.97
N TYR A 33 -1.22 -24.24 2.27
CA TYR A 33 -0.78 -22.97 2.84
C TYR A 33 0.73 -22.75 2.70
N ARG A 34 1.53 -23.81 2.81
CA ARG A 34 2.99 -23.76 2.66
C ARG A 34 3.41 -23.29 1.27
N GLN A 35 2.78 -23.82 0.21
CA GLN A 35 3.08 -23.40 -1.16
C GLN A 35 2.71 -21.93 -1.40
N PHE A 36 1.53 -21.51 -0.96
CA PHE A 36 1.08 -20.12 -1.09
C PHE A 36 1.94 -19.13 -0.30
N ALA A 37 2.20 -19.43 0.98
CA ALA A 37 2.97 -18.56 1.88
C ALA A 37 4.42 -18.44 1.41
N LEU A 38 5.05 -19.54 0.98
CA LEU A 38 6.43 -19.54 0.53
C LEU A 38 6.61 -18.75 -0.77
N THR A 39 5.68 -18.85 -1.72
CA THR A 39 5.70 -18.03 -2.94
C THR A 39 5.59 -16.54 -2.63
N ILE A 40 4.67 -16.14 -1.74
CA ILE A 40 4.52 -14.73 -1.35
C ILE A 40 5.76 -14.21 -0.65
N ALA A 41 6.34 -15.00 0.28
CA ALA A 41 7.54 -14.60 1.00
C ALA A 41 8.72 -14.37 0.04
N ILE A 42 8.99 -15.34 -0.85
CA ILE A 42 10.09 -15.24 -1.83
C ILE A 42 9.84 -14.08 -2.80
N SER A 43 8.61 -13.93 -3.33
CA SER A 43 8.27 -12.84 -4.25
C SER A 43 8.44 -11.46 -3.59
N THR A 44 8.04 -11.31 -2.32
CA THR A 44 8.17 -10.06 -1.57
C THR A 44 9.64 -9.71 -1.33
N ILE A 45 10.48 -10.70 -0.97
CA ILE A 45 11.93 -10.50 -0.76
C ILE A 45 12.62 -10.09 -2.07
N LEU A 46 12.34 -10.81 -3.17
CA LEU A 46 12.90 -10.47 -4.48
C LEU A 46 12.44 -9.08 -4.95
N SER A 47 11.17 -8.74 -4.74
CA SER A 47 10.64 -7.41 -5.04
C SER A 47 11.31 -6.30 -4.23
N ALA A 48 11.65 -6.55 -2.96
CA ALA A 48 12.34 -5.58 -2.11
C ALA A 48 13.73 -5.24 -2.66
N ILE A 49 14.51 -6.27 -2.99
CA ILE A 49 15.85 -6.13 -3.58
C ILE A 49 15.76 -5.37 -4.90
N ASN A 50 14.77 -5.74 -5.74
CA ASN A 50 14.54 -5.10 -7.02
C ASN A 50 14.16 -3.62 -6.88
N SER A 51 13.26 -3.29 -5.95
CA SER A 51 12.83 -1.91 -5.70
C SER A 51 13.97 -1.03 -5.19
N LEU A 52 14.81 -1.54 -4.30
CA LEU A 52 15.95 -0.78 -3.77
C LEU A 52 17.11 -0.62 -4.76
N THR A 53 17.16 -1.42 -5.83
CA THR A 53 18.27 -1.42 -6.81
C THR A 53 17.85 -0.83 -8.15
N LEU A 54 16.80 -1.38 -8.78
CA LEU A 54 16.34 -0.94 -10.10
C LEU A 54 15.54 0.36 -10.03
N SER A 55 14.75 0.59 -8.98
CA SER A 55 13.95 1.81 -8.87
C SER A 55 14.81 3.09 -8.76
N PRO A 56 15.89 3.15 -7.95
CA PRO A 56 16.85 4.26 -8.00
C PRO A 56 17.53 4.40 -9.35
N ALA A 57 17.97 3.28 -9.93
CA ALA A 57 18.71 3.29 -11.20
C ALA A 57 17.84 3.83 -12.35
N LEU A 58 16.60 3.35 -12.47
CA LEU A 58 15.67 3.86 -13.47
C LEU A 58 15.25 5.30 -13.17
N ALA A 59 15.02 5.67 -11.91
CA ALA A 59 14.70 7.06 -11.59
C ALA A 59 15.85 8.01 -12.00
N ALA A 60 17.10 7.63 -11.75
CA ALA A 60 18.26 8.43 -12.14
C ALA A 60 18.48 8.52 -13.65
N ILE A 61 18.15 7.47 -14.40
CA ILE A 61 18.37 7.41 -15.87
C ILE A 61 17.17 7.99 -16.64
N LEU A 62 15.94 7.79 -16.15
CA LEU A 62 14.70 8.16 -16.86
C LEU A 62 14.19 9.55 -16.51
N LEU A 63 14.39 10.03 -15.27
CA LEU A 63 14.03 11.42 -14.95
C LEU A 63 15.06 12.34 -15.61
N ARG A 64 14.65 12.98 -16.71
CA ARG A 64 15.35 14.18 -17.19
C ARG A 64 15.37 15.20 -16.03
N PRO A 65 16.53 15.80 -15.73
CA PRO A 65 16.61 16.83 -14.70
C PRO A 65 15.59 17.93 -15.01
N HIS A 66 14.65 18.14 -14.10
CA HIS A 66 13.79 19.33 -14.08
C HIS A 66 14.69 20.50 -13.67
N HIS A 67 15.58 20.93 -14.56
CA HIS A 67 16.12 22.27 -14.48
C HIS A 67 15.03 23.21 -14.97
N ASP A 68 14.63 24.12 -14.08
CA ASP A 68 13.62 25.18 -14.22
C ASP A 68 13.82 26.15 -15.41
N THR A 69 14.57 25.79 -16.44
CA THR A 69 14.84 26.63 -17.61
C THR A 69 15.26 25.83 -18.86
N ALA A 70 14.95 24.54 -18.94
CA ALA A 70 15.23 23.75 -20.14
C ALA A 70 14.13 24.01 -21.21
N LYS A 71 14.44 24.92 -22.14
CA LYS A 71 13.73 25.22 -23.40
C LYS A 71 12.55 24.28 -23.71
N THR A 72 11.33 24.79 -23.50
CA THR A 72 10.09 24.11 -23.88
C THR A 72 10.15 23.73 -25.35
N ASP A 73 10.37 22.45 -25.62
CA ASP A 73 10.29 21.86 -26.95
C ASP A 73 8.91 22.15 -27.56
N TRP A 74 8.83 22.34 -28.88
CA TRP A 74 7.58 22.71 -29.55
C TRP A 74 6.46 21.67 -29.28
N LEU A 75 6.86 20.41 -29.15
CA LEU A 75 6.01 19.27 -28.75
C LEU A 75 5.47 19.40 -27.32
N THR A 76 6.30 19.78 -26.34
CA THR A 76 5.87 19.98 -24.94
C THR A 76 4.92 21.18 -24.82
N ARG A 77 5.12 22.21 -25.65
CA ARG A 77 4.25 23.40 -25.70
C ARG A 77 2.89 23.09 -26.34
N LEU A 78 2.87 22.27 -27.38
CA LEU A 78 1.63 21.77 -27.99
C LEU A 78 0.87 20.83 -27.04
N MET A 79 1.57 19.91 -26.38
CA MET A 79 0.96 19.00 -25.42
C MET A 79 0.45 19.75 -24.19
N GLY A 80 1.20 20.75 -23.69
CA GLY A 80 0.80 21.60 -22.58
C GLY A 80 -0.36 22.56 -22.89
N THR A 81 -0.60 22.93 -24.15
CA THR A 81 -1.77 23.74 -24.50
C THR A 81 -3.04 22.90 -24.65
N VAL A 82 -2.93 21.66 -25.16
CA VAL A 82 -4.07 20.73 -25.29
C VAL A 82 -4.42 20.06 -23.96
N THR A 83 -3.43 19.63 -23.19
CA THR A 83 -3.64 18.89 -21.93
C THR A 83 -3.44 19.73 -20.67
N GLY A 84 -2.79 20.90 -20.76
CA GLY A 84 -2.50 21.73 -19.58
C GLY A 84 -3.75 22.26 -18.89
N GLY A 85 -4.83 22.56 -19.64
CA GLY A 85 -6.12 22.91 -19.05
C GLY A 85 -6.74 21.76 -18.23
N PHE A 86 -6.62 20.53 -18.74
CA PHE A 86 -7.06 19.32 -18.04
C PHE A 86 -6.19 19.04 -16.80
N PHE A 87 -4.86 19.06 -16.94
CA PHE A 87 -3.94 18.84 -15.82
C PHE A 87 -4.09 19.92 -14.75
N HIS A 88 -4.31 21.19 -15.11
CA HIS A 88 -4.52 22.25 -14.14
C HIS A 88 -5.84 22.07 -13.37
N ARG A 89 -6.91 21.65 -14.06
CA ARG A 89 -8.20 21.33 -13.40
C ARG A 89 -8.09 20.08 -12.53
N PHE A 90 -7.37 19.05 -12.98
CA PHE A 90 -7.06 17.85 -12.20
C PHE A 90 -6.25 18.20 -10.96
N ASN A 91 -5.22 19.03 -11.09
CA ASN A 91 -4.38 19.44 -9.96
C ASN A 91 -5.19 20.22 -8.93
N ARG A 92 -6.02 21.18 -9.37
CA ARG A 92 -6.93 21.91 -8.47
C ARG A 92 -7.94 20.98 -7.77
N PHE A 93 -8.44 19.97 -8.46
CA PHE A 93 -9.32 18.96 -7.86
C PHE A 93 -8.56 18.12 -6.82
N PHE A 94 -7.35 17.65 -7.16
CA PHE A 94 -6.49 16.87 -6.27
C PHE A 94 -6.09 17.67 -5.03
N ASP A 95 -5.68 18.94 -5.19
CA ASP A 95 -5.36 19.85 -4.08
C ASP A 95 -6.57 20.07 -3.18
N SER A 96 -7.76 20.29 -3.77
CA SER A 96 -8.98 20.42 -2.98
C SER A 96 -9.36 19.12 -2.28
N ALA A 97 -9.15 17.96 -2.90
CA ALA A 97 -9.43 16.65 -2.30
C ALA A 97 -8.47 16.34 -1.16
N SER A 98 -7.18 16.63 -1.34
CA SER A 98 -6.14 16.50 -0.32
C SER A 98 -6.43 17.40 0.88
N ASN A 99 -6.74 18.69 0.64
CA ASN A 99 -7.12 19.61 1.72
C ASN A 99 -8.39 19.16 2.46
N ARG A 100 -9.38 18.61 1.76
CA ARG A 100 -10.58 18.03 2.39
C ARG A 100 -10.21 16.80 3.22
N TYR A 101 -9.40 15.88 2.71
CA TYR A 101 -8.91 14.71 3.43
C TYR A 101 -8.17 15.11 4.71
N VAL A 102 -7.20 16.02 4.61
CA VAL A 102 -6.47 16.54 5.78
C VAL A 102 -7.41 17.20 6.79
N SER A 103 -8.39 17.99 6.32
CA SER A 103 -9.38 18.62 7.20
C SER A 103 -10.31 17.60 7.89
N ALA A 104 -10.63 16.48 7.20
CA ALA A 104 -11.45 15.40 7.72
C ALA A 104 -10.67 14.59 8.76
N VAL A 105 -9.42 14.23 8.46
CA VAL A 105 -8.52 13.57 9.42
C VAL A 105 -8.31 14.45 10.65
N ARG A 106 -8.09 15.76 10.49
CA ARG A 106 -7.93 16.69 11.62
C ARG A 106 -9.18 16.75 12.51
N ARG A 107 -10.38 16.69 11.90
CA ARG A 107 -11.65 16.59 12.63
C ARG A 107 -11.81 15.24 13.32
N ALA A 108 -11.45 14.15 12.67
CA ALA A 108 -11.50 12.79 13.23
C ALA A 108 -10.57 12.66 14.45
N VAL A 109 -9.36 13.21 14.39
CA VAL A 109 -8.41 13.23 15.51
C VAL A 109 -8.94 14.06 16.69
N ARG A 110 -9.59 15.21 16.43
CA ARG A 110 -10.26 15.99 17.49
C ARG A 110 -11.44 15.26 18.11
N GLY A 111 -12.15 14.46 17.33
CA GLY A 111 -13.20 13.54 17.78
C GLY A 111 -12.65 12.17 18.19
N SER A 112 -11.46 12.09 18.79
CA SER A 112 -10.78 10.82 19.10
C SER A 112 -11.66 9.82 19.86
N VAL A 113 -12.51 10.29 20.77
CA VAL A 113 -13.48 9.43 21.49
C VAL A 113 -14.48 8.77 20.54
N ILE A 114 -15.04 9.52 19.58
CA ILE A 114 -15.99 8.99 18.59
C ILE A 114 -15.30 7.96 17.70
N VAL A 115 -14.09 8.27 17.21
CA VAL A 115 -13.31 7.35 16.36
C VAL A 115 -12.96 6.07 17.13
N MET A 116 -12.62 6.17 18.41
CA MET A 116 -12.29 5.03 19.25
C MET A 116 -13.52 4.14 19.53
N VAL A 117 -14.69 4.75 19.78
CA VAL A 117 -15.95 3.99 19.91
C VAL A 117 -16.30 3.29 18.60
N LEU A 118 -16.15 3.97 17.46
CA LEU A 118 -16.36 3.37 16.14
C LEU A 118 -15.41 2.20 15.89
N TYR A 119 -14.12 2.35 16.22
CA TYR A 119 -13.12 1.30 16.11
C TYR A 119 -13.45 0.10 17.00
N ALA A 120 -13.77 0.33 18.27
CA ALA A 120 -14.20 -0.72 19.18
C ALA A 120 -15.49 -1.42 18.70
N GLY A 121 -16.43 -0.66 18.12
CA GLY A 121 -17.63 -1.19 17.48
C GLY A 121 -17.31 -2.11 16.30
N PHE A 122 -16.37 -1.73 15.43
CA PHE A 122 -15.91 -2.58 14.34
C PHE A 122 -15.23 -3.86 14.84
N VAL A 123 -14.39 -3.77 15.87
CA VAL A 123 -13.77 -4.95 16.50
C VAL A 123 -14.82 -5.86 17.15
N GLY A 124 -15.85 -5.29 17.79
CA GLY A 124 -16.96 -6.06 18.34
C GLY A 124 -17.79 -6.74 17.24
N LEU A 125 -18.05 -6.05 16.13
CA LEU A 125 -18.75 -6.60 14.97
C LEU A 125 -17.98 -7.74 14.31
N THR A 126 -16.66 -7.62 14.15
CA THR A 126 -15.86 -8.73 13.61
C THR A 126 -15.89 -9.92 14.57
N TRP A 127 -15.80 -9.69 15.89
CA TRP A 127 -15.90 -10.75 16.89
C TRP A 127 -17.25 -11.48 16.82
N LEU A 128 -18.36 -10.75 16.74
CA LEU A 128 -19.70 -11.34 16.56
C LEU A 128 -19.83 -12.08 15.22
N GLY A 129 -19.27 -11.52 14.14
CA GLY A 129 -19.23 -12.15 12.83
C GLY A 129 -18.51 -13.49 12.87
N PHE A 130 -17.34 -13.57 13.51
CA PHE A 130 -16.59 -14.82 13.69
C PHE A 130 -17.34 -15.90 14.47
N HIS A 131 -18.25 -15.52 15.38
CA HIS A 131 -19.13 -16.47 16.08
C HIS A 131 -20.34 -16.91 15.25
N GLN A 132 -20.80 -16.07 14.31
CA GLN A 132 -21.93 -16.38 13.44
C GLN A 132 -21.55 -17.18 12.21
N VAL A 133 -20.28 -17.16 11.77
CA VAL A 133 -19.83 -18.03 10.68
C VAL A 133 -19.82 -19.49 11.16
N PRO A 134 -20.68 -20.38 10.63
CA PRO A 134 -20.68 -21.78 11.03
C PRO A 134 -19.35 -22.42 10.62
N LYS A 135 -18.60 -22.93 11.60
CA LYS A 135 -17.26 -23.54 11.45
C LYS A 135 -17.25 -24.87 10.66
N ARG A 136 -18.21 -25.12 9.76
CA ARG A 136 -18.34 -26.39 9.02
C ARG A 136 -17.12 -26.73 8.14
N VAL A 137 -16.19 -25.80 7.96
CA VAL A 137 -14.88 -26.04 7.30
C VAL A 137 -13.81 -26.59 8.25
N CYS A 138 -13.96 -26.47 9.59
CA CYS A 138 -13.03 -27.02 10.57
C CYS A 138 -13.34 -28.46 11.01
N ALA A 139 -14.51 -29.02 10.67
CA ALA A 139 -14.94 -30.34 11.15
C ALA A 139 -14.52 -31.53 10.26
N CYS A 140 -13.87 -31.29 9.11
CA CYS A 140 -13.37 -32.37 8.22
C CYS A 140 -11.85 -32.56 8.28
N ALA A 141 -11.15 -31.93 9.24
CA ALA A 141 -9.69 -32.03 9.38
C ALA A 141 -9.25 -32.65 10.72
N GLY A 142 -10.15 -33.36 11.40
CA GLY A 142 -9.85 -34.20 12.58
C GLY A 142 -9.91 -35.67 12.21
#